data_AF-A0A2E5WAL4-F1
#
_entry.id   AF-A0A2E5WAL4-F1
#
_cell.length_a   1.000
_cell.length_b   1.000
_cell.length_c   1.000
_cell.angle_alpha   90.00
_cell.angle_beta   90.00
_cell.angle_gamma   90.00
#
_symmetry.space_group_name_H-M   'P 1'
#
loop_
_entity.id
_entity.type
_entity.pdbx_description
1 polymer ?
#
loop_
_entity_poly.entity_id
_entity_poly.type
_entity_poly.pdbx_seq_one_letter_code
_entity_poly.pdbx_strand_id
1 'polypeptide(L)' 'MNFKTRYTLPHHLKESDALPRNRKERLLWIKRKVEEGYYDRERVLHAVADAFLEPTEARRAGVS' A
#
# COMPACT_ATOMS: atom_id res chain seq x y z
N MET A 1 -2.56 -15.51 -1.39
CA MET A 1 -2.66 -15.45 -2.87
C MET A 1 -1.29 -15.79 -3.44
N ASN A 2 -1.14 -16.81 -4.29
CA ASN A 2 0.17 -17.18 -4.85
C ASN A 2 0.38 -16.44 -6.18
N PHE A 3 1.06 -15.29 -6.17
CA PHE A 3 1.46 -14.66 -7.43
C PHE A 3 2.58 -15.53 -8.02
N LYS A 4 2.27 -16.30 -9.07
CA LYS A 4 3.21 -17.21 -9.75
C LYS A 4 4.40 -16.50 -10.42
N THR A 5 4.51 -15.18 -10.29
CA THR A 5 5.56 -14.37 -10.90
C THR A 5 6.53 -13.96 -9.81
N ARG A 6 7.74 -14.54 -9.78
CA ARG A 6 8.85 -13.97 -9.00
C ARG A 6 9.13 -12.58 -9.54
N TYR A 7 8.78 -11.54 -8.79
CA TYR A 7 9.09 -10.16 -9.18
C TYR A 7 10.34 -9.70 -8.46
N THR A 8 11.30 -9.14 -9.21
CA THR A 8 12.50 -8.54 -8.62
C THR A 8 12.14 -7.18 -8.06
N LEU A 9 12.22 -7.05 -6.74
CA LEU A 9 12.05 -5.76 -6.06
C LEU A 9 13.29 -4.88 -6.27
N PRO A 10 13.12 -3.62 -6.73
CA PRO A 10 14.16 -2.60 -6.65
C PRO A 10 14.73 -2.52 -5.23
N HIS A 11 16.04 -2.22 -5.12
CA HIS A 11 16.73 -2.24 -3.83
C HIS A 11 16.05 -1.35 -2.79
N HIS A 12 15.64 -0.14 -3.17
CA HIS A 12 14.95 0.78 -2.26
C HIS A 12 13.66 0.19 -1.72
N LEU A 13 12.87 -0.53 -2.51
CA LEU A 13 11.61 -1.14 -2.05
C LEU A 13 11.77 -2.37 -1.16
N LYS A 14 13.00 -2.79 -0.85
CA LYS A 14 13.27 -3.88 0.09
C LYS A 14 13.15 -3.41 1.54
N GLU A 15 13.50 -2.16 1.80
CA GLU A 15 13.33 -1.49 3.09
C GLU A 15 11.84 -1.37 3.44
N SER A 16 11.50 -1.52 4.73
CA SER A 16 10.10 -1.58 5.18
C SER A 16 9.31 -0.30 4.90
N ASP A 17 10.01 0.85 4.90
CA ASP A 17 9.41 2.20 4.87
C ASP A 17 9.59 2.91 3.52
N ALA A 18 10.17 2.24 2.53
CA ALA A 18 10.40 2.84 1.23
C ALA A 18 9.10 2.99 0.42
N LEU A 19 8.93 4.19 -0.14
CA LEU A 19 7.77 4.54 -0.97
C LEU A 19 8.04 4.29 -2.46
N PRO A 20 7.04 3.80 -3.21
CA PRO A 20 7.16 3.62 -4.66
C PRO A 20 7.24 4.95 -5.40
N ARG A 21 8.19 5.09 -6.32
CA ARG A 21 8.47 6.33 -7.07
C ARG A 21 7.62 6.47 -8.34
N ASN A 22 7.09 5.37 -8.84
CA ASN A 22 6.30 5.33 -10.07
C ASN A 22 5.18 4.27 -9.97
N ARG A 23 4.30 4.27 -10.98
CA ARG A 23 3.15 3.34 -11.03
C ARG A 23 3.57 1.87 -10.99
N LYS A 24 4.64 1.50 -11.72
CA LYS A 24 5.14 0.12 -11.78
C LYS A 24 5.61 -0.35 -10.40
N GLU A 25 6.38 0.49 -9.72
CA GLU A 25 6.83 0.27 -8.35
C GLU A 25 5.68 0.17 -7.37
N ARG A 26 4.64 1.01 -7.52
CA ARG A 26 3.46 0.97 -6.67
C ARG A 26 2.75 -0.37 -6.75
N LEU A 27 2.57 -0.90 -7.96
CA LEU A 27 1.95 -2.21 -8.17
C LEU A 27 2.79 -3.34 -7.57
N LEU A 28 4.12 -3.28 -7.70
CA LEU A 28 5.03 -4.26 -7.09
C LEU A 28 4.97 -4.21 -5.56
N TRP A 29 4.96 -3.01 -4.99
CA TRP A 29 4.86 -2.80 -3.55
C TRP A 29 3.54 -3.35 -2.98
N ILE A 30 2.40 -3.08 -3.64
CA ILE A 30 1.10 -3.62 -3.23
C ILE A 30 1.10 -5.15 -3.26
N LYS A 31 1.60 -5.77 -4.34
CA LYS A 31 1.69 -7.24 -4.45
C LYS A 31 2.48 -7.84 -3.29
N ARG A 32 3.62 -7.24 -2.95
CA ARG A 32 4.44 -7.63 -1.80
C ARG A 32 3.66 -7.55 -0.49
N LYS A 33 2.98 -6.43 -0.23
CA LYS A 33 2.19 -6.25 1.00
C LYS A 33 1.05 -7.27 1.09
N VAL A 34 0.41 -7.64 -0.03
CA VAL A 34 -0.59 -8.72 -0.08
C VAL A 34 0.05 -10.07 0.25
N GLU A 35 1.21 -10.41 -0.32
CA GLU A 35 1.91 -11.67 -0.01
C GLU A 35 2.39 -11.76 1.44
N GLU A 36 2.80 -10.63 2.04
CA GLU A 36 3.21 -10.53 3.45
C GLU A 36 2.03 -10.55 4.44
N GLY A 37 0.78 -10.65 3.96
CA GLY A 37 -0.42 -10.59 4.80
C GLY A 37 -0.59 -9.23 5.50
N TYR A 38 -0.01 -8.15 4.96
CA TYR A 38 -0.07 -6.82 5.58
C TYR A 38 -1.50 -6.33 5.76
N TYR A 39 -2.36 -6.55 4.75
CA TYR A 39 -3.74 -6.10 4.75
C TYR A 39 -4.66 -6.95 5.63
N ASP A 40 -4.22 -8.14 6.05
CA ASP A 40 -4.97 -9.01 6.96
C ASP A 40 -4.75 -8.63 8.44
N ARG A 41 -3.83 -7.69 8.72
CA ARG A 41 -3.57 -7.22 10.09
C ARG A 41 -4.74 -6.40 10.59
N GLU A 42 -5.24 -6.72 11.78
CA GLU A 42 -6.36 -6.02 12.44
C GLU A 42 -6.19 -4.49 12.40
N ARG A 43 -5.03 -3.98 12.82
CA ARG A 43 -4.74 -2.53 12.77
C ARG A 43 -4.93 -1.89 11.38
N VAL A 44 -4.65 -2.63 10.31
CA VAL A 44 -4.78 -2.13 8.94
C VAL A 44 -6.25 -2.18 8.52
N LEU A 45 -6.96 -3.25 8.86
CA LEU A 45 -8.41 -3.35 8.63
C LEU A 45 -9.17 -2.23 9.33
N HIS A 46 -8.85 -1.95 10.59
CA HIS A 46 -9.42 -0.84 11.36
C HIS A 46 -9.11 0.51 10.72
N ALA A 47 -7.84 0.80 10.43
CA ALA A 47 -7.45 2.06 9.79
C ALA A 47 -8.14 2.28 8.42
N VAL A 48 -8.37 1.21 7.66
CA VAL A 48 -9.12 1.27 6.41
C VAL A 48 -10.60 1.56 6.69
N ALA A 49 -11.23 0.84 7.61
CA ALA A 49 -12.63 1.06 7.99
C ALA A 49 -12.87 2.49 8.49
N ASP A 50 -11.99 3.01 9.35
CA ASP A 50 -12.05 4.38 9.86
C ASP A 50 -11.99 5.39 8.70
N ALA A 51 -11.08 5.20 7.74
CA ALA A 51 -10.97 6.08 6.57
C ALA A 51 -12.20 6.04 5.64
N PHE A 52 -12.99 4.95 5.67
CA PHE A 52 -14.24 4.83 4.91
C PHE A 52 -15.43 5.46 5.67
N LEU A 53 -15.49 5.31 6.99
CA LEU A 53 -16.58 5.81 7.84
C LEU A 53 -16.44 7.31 8.11
N GLU A 54 -15.22 7.77 8.36
CA GLU A 54 -14.85 9.16 8.50
C GLU A 54 -13.89 9.52 7.37
N PRO A 55 -14.40 9.66 6.13
CA PRO A 55 -13.57 10.14 5.03
C PRO A 55 -13.11 11.53 5.42
N THR A 56 -11.85 11.64 5.84
CA THR A 56 -11.30 12.91 6.30
C THR A 56 -11.51 13.90 5.15
N GLU A 57 -12.35 14.92 5.35
CA GLU A 57 -12.64 15.94 4.33
C GLU A 57 -11.40 16.76 3.91
N ALA A 58 -10.21 16.44 4.46
CA ALA A 58 -8.96 17.16 4.29
C ALA A 58 -8.09 16.72 3.09
N ARG A 59 -8.66 16.14 2.02
CA ARG A 59 -7.94 15.96 0.74
C ARG A 59 -8.72 16.39 -0.51
N ARG A 60 -9.60 17.39 -0.40
CA ARG A 60 -9.80 18.32 -1.52
C ARG A 60 -8.60 19.26 -1.59
N ALA A 61 -7.45 18.75 -2.05
CA ALA A 61 -6.41 19.60 -2.62
C ALA A 61 -6.94 20.12 -3.97
N GLY A 62 -7.74 21.16 -3.89
CA GLY A 62 -8.40 21.83 -5.00
C GLY A 62 -9.00 23.19 -4.61
N VAL A 63 -8.53 23.81 -3.52
CA VAL A 63 -8.82 25.21 -3.20
C VAL A 63 -7.60 25.83 -2.52
N SER A 64 -6.75 26.48 -3.32
CA SER A 64 -6.03 27.72 -3.05
C SER A 64 -5.38 28.16 -4.36
#